data_AF-A0A532TR97-F1
#
_entry.id   AF-A0A532TR97-F1
#
_cell.length_a   1.000
_cell.length_b   1.000
_cell.length_c   1.000
_cell.angle_alpha   90.00
_cell.angle_beta   90.00
_cell.angle_gamma   90.00
#
_symmetry.space_group_name_H-M   'P 1'
#
loop_
_entity.id
_entity.type
_entity.pdbx_description
1 polymer ?
#
loop_
_entity_poly.entity_id
_entity_poly.type
_entity_poly.pdbx_seq_one_letter_code
_entity_poly.pdbx_strand_id
1 'polypeptide(L)'
;MELVAKITLLFAGWGAIAGVLSGFLRGMPTEQGSLALLAIFFSLFYASYRLAPNILKFTPDEFPGGRWTGLTAFKRGFLGFLIMWLVLWILTYNIAIS
;
A
#
# COMPACT_ATOMS: atom_id res chain seq x y z
N MET A 1 -6.20 19.70 -5.66
CA MET A 1 -6.62 18.38 -6.20
C MET A 1 -5.42 17.54 -6.65
N GLU A 2 -4.38 18.14 -7.26
CA GLU A 2 -3.20 17.41 -7.76
C GLU A 2 -2.43 16.61 -6.70
N LEU A 3 -2.18 17.17 -5.50
CA LEU A 3 -1.44 16.45 -4.44
C LEU A 3 -2.18 15.19 -3.95
N VAL A 4 -3.51 15.25 -3.87
CA VAL A 4 -4.33 14.10 -3.47
C VAL A 4 -4.20 12.98 -4.51
N ALA A 5 -4.25 13.31 -5.80
CA ALA A 5 -4.03 12.34 -6.87
C ALA A 5 -2.63 11.71 -6.82
N LYS A 6 -1.58 12.51 -6.56
CA LYS A 6 -0.21 12.02 -6.36
C LYS A 6 -0.09 11.05 -5.18
N ILE A 7 -0.80 11.32 -4.07
CA ILE A 7 -0.86 10.41 -2.92
C ILE A 7 -1.55 9.12 -3.30
N THR A 8 -2.72 9.19 -3.92
CA THR A 8 -3.44 7.99 -4.36
C THR A 8 -2.56 7.14 -5.27
N LEU A 9 -1.84 7.75 -6.21
CA LEU A 9 -0.92 7.06 -7.12
C LEU A 9 0.30 6.46 -6.39
N LEU A 10 0.89 7.19 -5.44
CA LEU A 10 1.99 6.68 -4.62
C LEU A 10 1.56 5.46 -3.81
N PHE A 11 0.41 5.55 -3.15
CA PHE A 11 -0.16 4.45 -2.36
C PHE A 11 -0.55 3.26 -3.25
N ALA A 12 -1.11 3.52 -4.43
CA ALA A 12 -1.37 2.50 -5.45
C ALA A 12 -0.07 1.78 -5.88
N GLY A 13 1.03 2.51 -6.09
CA GLY A 13 2.34 1.94 -6.40
C GLY A 13 2.89 1.05 -5.28
N TRP A 14 2.81 1.50 -4.02
CA TRP A 14 3.18 0.68 -2.87
C TRP A 14 2.26 -0.55 -2.70
N GLY A 15 0.96 -0.39 -2.98
CA GLY A 15 -0.01 -1.48 -2.99
C GLY A 15 0.33 -2.53 -4.03
N ALA A 16 0.71 -2.11 -5.24
CA ALA A 16 1.17 -3.00 -6.29
C ALA A 16 2.39 -3.82 -5.84
N ILE A 17 3.41 -3.19 -5.25
CA ILE A 17 4.59 -3.88 -4.71
C ILE A 17 4.17 -4.89 -3.63
N ALA A 18 3.30 -4.47 -2.71
CA ALA A 18 2.78 -5.33 -1.66
C ALA A 18 2.05 -6.55 -2.23
N GLY A 19 1.25 -6.37 -3.28
CA GLY A 19 0.47 -7.43 -3.90
C GLY A 19 1.35 -8.46 -4.58
N VAL A 20 2.38 -8.02 -5.29
CA VAL A 20 3.38 -8.89 -5.91
C VAL A 20 4.09 -9.72 -4.84
N LEU A 21 4.62 -9.08 -3.80
CA LEU A 21 5.35 -9.78 -2.73
C LEU A 21 4.46 -10.78 -1.99
N SER A 22 3.20 -10.43 -1.70
CA SER A 22 2.28 -11.35 -1.02
C SER A 22 1.79 -12.48 -1.93
N GLY A 23 1.84 -12.33 -3.26
CA GLY A 23 1.46 -13.38 -4.21
C GLY A 23 2.44 -14.56 -4.21
N PHE A 24 3.72 -14.29 -3.94
CA PHE A 24 4.77 -15.31 -3.85
C PHE A 24 4.80 -16.08 -2.52
N LEU A 25 3.92 -15.77 -1.54
CA LEU A 25 3.87 -16.44 -0.24
C LEU A 25 3.22 -17.84 -0.26
N ARG A 26 2.83 -18.33 -1.44
CA ARG A 26 2.03 -19.56 -1.64
C ARG A 26 2.63 -20.84 -1.03
N GLY A 27 3.94 -20.90 -0.84
CA GLY A 27 4.63 -22.08 -0.27
C GLY A 27 4.54 -22.23 1.24
N MET A 28 3.94 -21.26 1.96
CA MET A 28 3.89 -21.28 3.43
C MET A 28 2.62 -21.97 3.96
N PRO A 29 2.70 -22.61 5.15
CA PRO A 29 1.51 -23.08 5.87
C PRO A 29 0.48 -21.95 6.03
N THR A 30 -0.82 -22.26 5.92
CA THR A 30 -1.90 -21.27 5.83
C THR A 30 -1.90 -20.23 6.96
N GLU A 31 -1.56 -20.65 8.18
CA GLU A 31 -1.46 -19.75 9.35
C GLU A 31 -0.29 -18.76 9.19
N GLN A 32 0.88 -19.24 8.77
CA GLN A 32 2.08 -18.43 8.55
C GLN A 32 1.93 -17.53 7.32
N GLY A 33 1.33 -18.05 6.24
CA GLY A 33 1.08 -17.31 5.01
C GLY A 33 0.10 -16.16 5.21
N SER A 34 -0.97 -16.37 6.00
CA SER A 34 -1.94 -15.31 6.32
C SER A 34 -1.32 -14.20 7.16
N LEU A 35 -0.51 -14.57 8.17
CA LEU A 35 0.23 -13.60 8.99
C LEU A 35 1.28 -12.84 8.17
N ALA A 36 2.04 -13.52 7.32
CA ALA A 36 3.01 -12.89 6.44
C ALA A 36 2.35 -11.95 5.43
N LEU A 37 1.19 -12.31 4.89
CA LEU A 37 0.41 -11.45 4.00
C LEU A 37 -0.03 -10.16 4.70
N LEU A 38 -0.60 -10.28 5.91
CA LEU A 38 -0.99 -9.12 6.71
C LEU A 38 0.23 -8.27 7.10
N ALA A 39 1.35 -8.90 7.47
CA ALA A 39 2.58 -8.19 7.78
C ALA A 39 3.08 -7.37 6.58
N ILE A 40 3.17 -7.97 5.38
CA ILE A 40 3.56 -7.26 4.15
C ILE A 40 2.61 -6.09 3.88
N PHE A 41 1.30 -6.33 3.97
CA PHE A 41 0.29 -5.30 3.73
C PHE A 41 0.47 -4.10 4.67
N PHE A 42 0.49 -4.33 5.98
CA PHE A 42 0.58 -3.26 6.97
C PHE A 42 1.95 -2.59 6.99
N SER A 43 3.04 -3.34 6.81
CA SER A 43 4.39 -2.77 6.75
C SER A 43 4.57 -1.84 5.56
N LEU A 44 4.09 -2.24 4.37
CA LEU A 44 4.21 -1.41 3.17
C LEU A 44 3.23 -0.24 3.17
N PHE A 45 2.05 -0.40 3.74
CA PHE A 45 1.13 0.71 3.97
C PHE A 45 1.70 1.73 4.98
N TYR A 46 2.36 1.25 6.05
CA TYR A 46 3.03 2.12 7.00
C TYR A 46 4.23 2.83 6.35
N ALA A 47 5.01 2.12 5.54
CA ALA A 47 6.11 2.72 4.78
C ALA A 47 5.61 3.80 3.82
N SER A 48 4.52 3.56 3.09
CA SER A 48 3.93 4.57 2.20
C SER A 48 3.46 5.81 2.96
N TYR A 49 2.85 5.63 4.12
CA TYR A 49 2.48 6.74 5.01
C TYR A 49 3.70 7.56 5.46
N ARG A 50 4.75 6.90 5.95
CA ARG A 50 5.94 7.57 6.49
C ARG A 50 6.76 8.26 5.40
N LEU A 51 6.82 7.67 4.21
CA LEU A 51 7.64 8.16 3.10
C LEU A 51 6.91 9.18 2.22
N ALA A 52 5.57 9.23 2.25
CA ALA A 52 4.79 10.14 1.42
C ALA A 52 5.21 11.62 1.52
N PRO A 53 5.42 12.22 2.72
CA PRO A 53 5.89 13.61 2.83
C PRO A 53 7.22 13.85 2.15
N ASN A 54 8.17 12.92 2.31
CA ASN A 54 9.51 13.03 1.73
C ASN A 54 9.50 12.86 0.20
N ILE A 55 8.73 11.89 -0.31
CA ILE A 55 8.65 11.59 -1.75
C ILE A 55 7.92 12.71 -2.50
N LEU A 56 6.81 13.19 -1.94
CA LEU A 56 5.98 14.21 -2.57
C LEU A 56 6.38 15.63 -2.18
N LYS A 57 7.46 15.78 -1.38
CA LYS A 57 8.07 17.03 -0.97
C LYS A 57 7.05 18.01 -0.36
N PHE A 58 6.26 17.54 0.60
CA PHE A 58 5.33 18.39 1.36
C PHE A 58 5.58 18.30 2.86
N THR A 59 5.30 19.38 3.57
CA THR A 59 5.36 19.43 5.04
C THR A 59 4.13 18.74 5.63
N PRO A 60 4.27 17.82 6.59
CA PRO A 60 3.13 17.17 7.24
C PRO A 60 2.06 18.13 7.78
N ASP A 61 2.47 19.32 8.25
CA ASP A 61 1.56 20.31 8.82
C ASP A 61 0.82 21.17 7.77
N GLU A 62 1.31 21.20 6.53
CA GLU A 62 0.75 22.00 5.42
C GLU A 62 -0.13 21.17 4.47
N PHE A 63 -0.49 19.95 4.88
CA PHE A 63 -1.24 19.06 4.02
C PHE A 63 -2.69 19.58 3.77
N PRO A 64 -3.18 19.56 2.51
CA PRO A 64 -4.51 20.06 2.17
C PRO A 64 -5.61 19.26 2.88
N GLY A 65 -6.35 19.96 3.76
CA GLY A 65 -7.39 19.38 4.61
C GLY A 65 -6.93 19.05 6.04
N GLY A 66 -5.77 19.56 6.45
CA GLY A 66 -5.24 19.45 7.82
C GLY A 66 -3.99 18.57 7.91
N ARG A 67 -3.47 18.40 9.12
CA ARG A 67 -2.21 17.69 9.39
C ARG A 67 -2.18 16.29 8.79
N TRP A 68 -1.04 15.92 8.20
CA TRP A 68 -0.75 14.57 7.75
C TRP A 68 -0.61 13.65 8.96
N THR A 69 -1.63 12.82 9.16
CA THR A 69 -1.68 11.81 10.21
C THR A 69 -1.96 10.45 9.59
N GLY A 70 -1.75 9.37 10.34
CA GLY A 70 -2.12 8.03 9.88
C GLY A 70 -3.58 7.91 9.44
N LEU A 71 -4.50 8.62 10.11
CA LEU A 71 -5.91 8.66 9.73
C LEU A 71 -6.14 9.37 8.38
N THR A 72 -5.43 10.48 8.14
CA THR A 72 -5.48 11.20 6.86
C THR A 72 -4.95 10.33 5.73
N ALA A 73 -3.83 9.64 5.96
CA ALA A 73 -3.23 8.71 5.01
C ALA A 73 -4.16 7.52 4.71
N PHE A 74 -4.82 6.96 5.73
CA PHE A 74 -5.83 5.93 5.56
C PHE A 74 -7.00 6.42 4.70
N LYS A 75 -7.61 7.55 5.03
CA LYS A 75 -8.75 8.08 4.27
C LYS A 75 -8.44 8.38 2.80
N ARG A 76 -7.21 8.82 2.49
CA ARG A 76 -6.84 9.27 1.13
C ARG A 76 -6.16 8.19 0.29
N GLY A 77 -5.36 7.32 0.92
CA GLY A 77 -4.48 6.37 0.24
C GLY A 77 -4.90 4.91 0.35
N PHE A 78 -5.74 4.54 1.33
CA PHE A 78 -6.09 3.14 1.58
C PHE A 78 -6.77 2.47 0.39
N LEU A 79 -7.76 3.11 -0.23
CA LEU A 79 -8.47 2.51 -1.37
C LEU A 79 -7.54 2.27 -2.57
N GLY A 80 -6.68 3.24 -2.90
CA GLY A 80 -5.72 3.09 -4.00
C GLY A 80 -4.72 1.96 -3.74
N PHE A 81 -4.21 1.89 -2.50
CA PHE A 81 -3.33 0.81 -2.06
C PHE A 81 -4.04 -0.55 -2.13
N LEU A 82 -5.23 -0.67 -1.54
CA LEU A 82 -5.99 -1.91 -1.43
C LEU A 82 -6.35 -2.47 -2.81
N ILE A 83 -6.85 -1.63 -3.72
CA ILE A 83 -7.25 -2.06 -5.06
C ILE A 83 -6.03 -2.60 -5.82
N MET A 84 -4.94 -1.84 -5.87
CA MET A 84 -3.73 -2.30 -6.58
C MET A 84 -3.10 -3.52 -5.94
N TRP A 85 -3.10 -3.57 -4.60
CA TRP A 85 -2.65 -4.73 -3.86
C TRP A 85 -3.45 -5.98 -4.25
N LEU A 86 -4.77 -5.90 -4.22
CA LEU A 86 -5.64 -7.02 -4.53
C LEU A 86 -5.48 -7.49 -5.98
N VAL A 87 -5.46 -6.55 -6.93
CA VAL A 87 -5.31 -6.87 -8.36
C VAL A 87 -3.98 -7.56 -8.62
N LEU A 88 -2.85 -7.01 -8.15
CA LEU A 88 -1.56 -7.63 -8.39
C LEU A 88 -1.34 -8.90 -7.57
N TRP A 89 -1.92 -8.99 -6.37
CA TRP A 89 -1.89 -10.22 -5.60
C TRP A 89 -2.60 -11.35 -6.34
N ILE A 90 -3.82 -11.12 -6.84
CA ILE A 90 -4.55 -12.12 -7.64
C ILE A 90 -3.76 -12.50 -8.89
N LEU A 91 -3.23 -11.51 -9.64
CA LEU A 91 -2.47 -11.78 -10.86
C LEU A 91 -1.21 -12.59 -10.58
N THR A 92 -0.39 -12.18 -9.62
CA THR A 92 0.85 -12.88 -9.28
C THR A 92 0.59 -14.24 -8.67
N TYR A 93 -0.45 -14.38 -7.85
CA TYR A 93 -0.89 -15.67 -7.34
C TYR A 93 -1.25 -16.63 -8.48
N ASN A 94 -2.03 -16.17 -9.48
CA ASN A 94 -2.40 -16.99 -10.65
C ASN A 94 -1.22 -17.30 -11.57
N ILE A 95 -0.32 -16.34 -11.81
CA ILE A 95 0.91 -16.57 -12.61
C ILE A 95 1.85 -17.54 -11.88
N ALA A 96 1.94 -17.47 -10.56
CA ALA A 96 2.68 -18.44 -9.76
C ALA A 96 1.95 -19.80 -9.64
N ILE A 97 0.74 -19.94 -10.21
CA ILE A 97 0.00 -21.20 -10.31
C ILE A 97 0.25 -21.93 -11.64
N SER A 98 0.33 -21.18 -12.74
CA SER A 98 0.64 -21.70 -14.09
C SER A 98 2.09 -22.14 -14.25
#